data_AF-A0A177B434-F1
#
_entry.id   AF-A0A177B434-F1
#
_cell.length_a   1.000
_cell.length_b   1.000
_cell.length_c   1.000
_cell.angle_alpha   90.00
_cell.angle_beta   90.00
_cell.angle_gamma   90.00
#
_symmetry.space_group_name_H-M   'P 1'
#
loop_
_entity.id
_entity.type
_entity.pdbx_description
1 polymer ?
#
loop_
_entity_poly.entity_id
_entity_poly.type
_entity_poly.pdbx_seq_one_letter_code
_entity_poly.pdbx_strand_id
1 'polypeptide(L)'
;MNNPQPDYNPSKKEAFEFDDMTIRRGFIRKTYMILTSQLLFTIAIICIFIFVNPVKKYVHRNVWTFFESVLLGTISGRYSTNIVLMAMGVTTFDFTGWACVLIIITLALIIFGIFAIIFQSKVLNILYSVIGAILFSFWLIYDTQMMLGGKHKYSLSPEEYIFAALNLYVDVIQLFLFIMGMMGKE
;
A
#
# COMPACT_ATOMS: atom_id res chain seq x y z
N MET A 1 8.21 37.32 -38.21
CA MET A 1 7.69 37.55 -36.84
C MET A 1 8.70 36.97 -35.87
N ASN A 2 9.49 37.82 -35.20
CA ASN A 2 10.37 37.37 -34.11
C ASN A 2 9.49 36.98 -32.92
N ASN A 3 9.43 35.69 -32.61
CA ASN A 3 8.83 35.24 -31.37
C ASN A 3 9.69 35.79 -30.22
N PRO A 4 9.13 36.46 -29.19
CA PRO A 4 9.92 36.92 -28.05
C PRO A 4 10.67 35.75 -27.44
N GLN A 5 11.99 35.87 -27.29
CA GLN A 5 12.78 34.91 -26.53
C GLN A 5 12.27 34.91 -25.08
N PRO A 6 11.97 33.76 -24.47
CA PRO A 6 11.57 33.73 -23.07
C PRO A 6 12.68 34.36 -22.23
N ASP A 7 12.32 35.31 -21.36
CA ASP A 7 13.24 35.95 -20.40
C ASP A 7 13.81 34.89 -19.45
N TYR A 8 14.95 34.32 -19.85
CA TYR A 8 15.65 33.28 -19.12
C TYR A 8 16.38 33.91 -17.93
N ASN A 9 15.71 33.93 -16.78
CA ASN A 9 16.31 34.31 -15.52
C ASN A 9 16.75 33.03 -14.75
N PRO A 10 18.06 32.73 -14.69
CA PRO A 10 18.56 31.51 -14.04
C PRO A 10 18.19 31.47 -12.55
N SER A 11 18.19 32.61 -11.86
CA SER A 11 17.85 32.69 -10.44
C SER A 11 16.39 32.33 -10.15
N LYS A 12 15.46 32.69 -11.05
CA LYS A 12 14.05 32.27 -10.93
C LYS A 12 13.87 30.77 -11.17
N LYS A 13 14.61 30.19 -12.12
CA LYS A 13 14.56 28.76 -12.42
C LYS A 13 15.10 27.93 -11.26
N GLU A 14 16.25 28.32 -10.71
CA GLU A 14 16.86 27.67 -9.55
C GLU A 14 15.94 27.76 -8.33
N ALA A 15 15.42 28.94 -8.00
CA ALA A 15 14.48 29.10 -6.88
C ALA A 15 13.21 28.23 -7.04
N PHE A 16 12.67 28.14 -8.25
CA PHE A 16 11.54 27.27 -8.56
C PHE A 16 11.87 25.78 -8.41
N GLU A 17 13.06 25.35 -8.84
CA GLU A 17 13.53 23.97 -8.70
C GLU A 17 13.78 23.58 -7.23
N PHE A 18 14.36 24.49 -6.43
CA PHE A 18 14.57 24.28 -5.00
C PHE A 18 13.27 24.17 -4.20
N ASP A 19 12.26 24.96 -4.54
CA ASP A 19 10.94 24.91 -3.91
C ASP A 19 10.24 23.57 -4.19
N ASP A 20 10.23 23.13 -5.45
CA ASP A 20 9.68 21.83 -5.87
C ASP A 20 10.37 20.65 -5.14
N MET A 21 11.70 20.69 -5.02
CA MET A 21 12.45 19.69 -4.27
C MET A 21 12.10 19.67 -2.77
N THR A 22 11.89 20.84 -2.16
CA THR A 22 11.55 20.96 -0.73
C THR A 22 10.15 20.46 -0.46
N ILE A 23 9.20 20.81 -1.34
CA ILE A 23 7.81 20.39 -1.31
C ILE A 23 7.70 18.87 -1.46
N ARG A 24 8.38 18.29 -2.45
CA ARG A 24 8.43 16.83 -2.66
C ARG A 24 9.03 16.09 -1.46
N ARG A 25 10.13 16.60 -0.89
CA ARG A 25 10.73 16.01 0.33
C ARG A 25 9.78 16.13 1.53
N GLY A 26 9.04 17.21 1.64
CA GLY A 26 8.00 17.41 2.67
C GLY A 26 6.87 16.40 2.56
N PHE A 27 6.38 16.14 1.34
CA PHE A 27 5.41 15.09 1.05
C PHE A 27 5.93 13.71 1.45
N ILE A 28 7.10 13.31 0.92
CA ILE A 28 7.74 12.03 1.21
C ILE A 28 7.89 11.85 2.72
N ARG A 29 8.47 12.82 3.42
CA ARG A 29 8.67 12.73 4.88
C ARG A 29 7.34 12.49 5.61
N LYS A 30 6.27 13.21 5.25
CA LYS A 30 4.95 13.02 5.88
C LYS A 30 4.39 11.64 5.60
N THR A 31 4.44 11.17 4.35
CA THR A 31 3.94 9.84 3.97
C THR A 31 4.67 8.73 4.72
N TYR A 32 6.01 8.76 4.75
CA TYR A 32 6.80 7.75 5.48
C TYR A 32 6.63 7.85 7.00
N MET A 33 6.37 9.04 7.57
CA MET A 33 6.04 9.15 9.00
C MET A 33 4.68 8.51 9.32
N ILE A 34 3.67 8.70 8.48
CA ILE A 34 2.36 8.05 8.64
C ILE A 34 2.51 6.53 8.51
N LEU A 35 3.18 6.07 7.45
CA LEU A 35 3.46 4.64 7.22
C LEU A 35 4.18 4.00 8.42
N THR A 36 5.23 4.64 8.92
CA THR A 36 5.98 4.13 10.09
C THR A 36 5.08 4.06 11.32
N SER A 37 4.25 5.09 11.54
CA SER A 37 3.30 5.12 12.66
C SER A 37 2.26 4.00 12.55
N GLN A 38 1.72 3.75 11.35
CA GLN A 38 0.79 2.67 11.08
C GLN A 38 1.43 1.30 11.38
N LEU A 39 2.64 1.06 10.90
CA LEU A 39 3.35 -0.20 11.15
C LEU A 39 3.64 -0.42 12.64
N LEU A 40 4.13 0.61 13.34
CA LEU A 40 4.38 0.53 14.78
C LEU A 40 3.11 0.25 15.58
N PHE A 41 2.00 0.90 15.21
CA PHE A 41 0.72 0.68 15.85
C PHE A 41 0.22 -0.76 15.65
N THR A 42 0.29 -1.26 14.42
CA THR A 42 -0.07 -2.66 14.09
C THR A 42 0.80 -3.65 14.87
N ILE A 43 2.12 -3.44 14.91
CA ILE A 43 3.04 -4.29 15.67
C ILE A 43 2.70 -4.26 17.17
N ALA A 44 2.46 -3.09 17.75
CA ALA A 44 2.12 -2.95 19.16
C ALA A 44 0.85 -3.73 19.52
N ILE A 45 -0.20 -3.64 18.70
CA ILE A 45 -1.42 -4.41 18.88
C ILE A 45 -1.13 -5.91 18.80
N ILE A 46 -0.44 -6.37 17.75
CA ILE A 46 -0.08 -7.79 17.57
C ILE A 46 0.70 -8.30 18.79
N CYS A 47 1.67 -7.54 19.29
CA CYS A 47 2.45 -7.89 20.47
C CYS A 47 1.57 -8.10 21.72
N ILE A 48 0.57 -7.24 21.94
CA ILE A 48 -0.37 -7.41 23.06
C ILE A 48 -1.10 -8.74 22.95
N PHE A 49 -1.65 -9.09 21.77
CA PHE A 49 -2.39 -10.33 21.59
C PHE A 49 -1.52 -11.60 21.68
N ILE A 50 -0.24 -11.51 21.31
CA ILE A 50 0.69 -12.64 21.35
C ILE A 50 1.30 -12.86 22.75
N PHE A 51 1.81 -11.80 23.37
CA PHE A 51 2.63 -11.89 24.59
C PHE A 51 1.82 -11.76 25.89
N VAL A 52 0.62 -11.16 25.84
CA VAL A 52 -0.22 -11.00 27.03
C VAL A 52 -1.15 -12.20 27.20
N ASN A 53 -0.70 -13.17 27.99
CA ASN A 53 -1.45 -14.39 28.31
C ASN A 53 -2.93 -14.19 28.70
N PRO A 54 -3.31 -13.21 29.56
CA PRO A 54 -4.73 -13.01 29.89
C PRO A 54 -5.55 -12.57 28.68
N VAL A 55 -5.00 -11.74 27.78
CA VAL A 55 -5.67 -11.31 26.54
C VAL A 55 -5.84 -12.50 25.60
N LYS A 56 -4.78 -13.29 25.40
CA LYS A 56 -4.83 -14.51 24.58
C LYS A 56 -5.91 -15.47 25.07
N LYS A 57 -5.96 -15.75 26.38
CA LYS A 57 -6.96 -16.64 26.98
C LYS A 57 -8.38 -16.06 26.91
N TYR A 58 -8.51 -14.73 27.04
CA TYR A 58 -9.79 -14.05 26.91
C TYR A 58 -10.39 -14.20 25.52
N VAL A 59 -9.59 -14.00 24.46
CA VAL A 59 -10.04 -14.12 23.06
C VAL A 59 -10.45 -15.56 22.73
N HIS A 60 -9.67 -16.56 23.13
CA HIS A 60 -10.01 -17.97 22.88
C HIS A 60 -11.30 -18.40 23.57
N ARG A 61 -11.61 -17.84 24.73
CA ARG A 61 -12.84 -18.14 25.48
C ARG A 61 -14.06 -17.43 24.89
N ASN A 62 -13.86 -16.26 24.30
CA ASN A 62 -14.92 -15.36 23.87
C ASN A 62 -15.02 -15.34 22.34
N VAL A 63 -15.59 -16.38 21.75
CA VAL A 63 -15.74 -16.49 20.28
C VAL A 63 -16.50 -15.30 19.68
N TRP A 64 -17.30 -14.57 20.47
CA TRP A 64 -17.96 -13.34 20.02
C TRP A 64 -16.99 -12.23 19.56
N THR A 65 -15.72 -12.24 19.99
CA THR A 65 -14.71 -11.30 19.47
C THR A 65 -14.40 -11.56 17.99
N PHE A 66 -14.56 -12.79 17.52
CA PHE A 66 -14.45 -13.10 16.08
C PHE A 66 -15.58 -12.41 15.30
N PHE A 67 -16.82 -12.51 15.77
CA PHE A 67 -17.95 -11.83 15.12
C PHE A 67 -17.82 -10.31 15.16
N GLU A 68 -17.26 -9.75 16.23
CA GLU A 68 -16.95 -8.32 16.32
C GLU A 68 -15.91 -7.89 15.27
N SER A 69 -14.85 -8.68 15.08
CA SER A 69 -13.87 -8.44 14.00
C SER A 69 -14.49 -8.48 12.60
N VAL A 70 -15.40 -9.43 12.34
CA VAL A 70 -16.13 -9.53 11.05
C VAL A 70 -17.04 -8.32 10.87
N LEU A 71 -17.79 -7.92 11.91
CA LEU A 71 -18.65 -6.75 11.89
C LEU A 71 -17.86 -5.48 11.58
N LEU A 72 -16.76 -5.23 12.30
CA LEU A 72 -15.87 -4.11 12.04
C LEU A 72 -15.30 -4.15 10.62
N GLY A 73 -14.94 -5.33 10.11
CA GLY A 73 -14.52 -5.53 8.72
C GLY A 73 -15.60 -5.11 7.72
N THR A 74 -16.85 -5.51 7.94
CA THR A 74 -17.98 -5.14 7.06
C THR A 74 -18.32 -3.66 7.11
N ILE A 75 -18.22 -3.03 8.29
CA ILE A 75 -18.45 -1.59 8.48
C ILE A 75 -17.33 -0.81 7.80
N SER A 76 -16.07 -1.19 8.02
CA SER A 76 -14.90 -0.58 7.37
C SER A 76 -15.00 -0.68 5.85
N GLY A 77 -15.43 -1.83 5.32
CA GLY A 77 -15.62 -2.04 3.88
C GLY A 77 -16.58 -1.04 3.22
N ARG A 78 -17.55 -0.50 3.98
CA ARG A 78 -18.47 0.55 3.49
C ARG A 78 -17.89 1.96 3.53
N TYR A 79 -17.01 2.27 4.47
CA TYR A 79 -16.31 3.55 4.50
C TYR A 79 -15.19 3.60 3.46
N SER A 80 -14.58 2.46 3.17
CA SER A 80 -13.57 2.32 2.12
C SER A 80 -14.10 2.56 0.71
N THR A 81 -15.42 2.70 0.47
CA THR A 81 -15.96 2.98 -0.86
C THR A 81 -15.42 4.29 -1.45
N ASN A 82 -15.15 5.30 -0.62
CA ASN A 82 -14.55 6.56 -1.07
C ASN A 82 -13.10 6.37 -1.53
N ILE A 83 -12.33 5.53 -0.83
CA ILE A 83 -10.94 5.19 -1.19
C ILE A 83 -10.94 4.32 -2.45
N VAL A 84 -11.87 3.37 -2.57
CA VAL A 84 -12.03 2.54 -3.77
C VAL A 84 -12.46 3.38 -4.97
N LEU A 85 -13.30 4.39 -4.78
CA LEU A 85 -13.66 5.37 -5.82
C LEU A 85 -12.45 6.21 -6.24
N MET A 86 -11.60 6.64 -5.30
CA MET A 86 -10.35 7.33 -5.60
C MET A 86 -9.37 6.41 -6.35
N ALA A 87 -9.21 5.16 -5.90
CA ALA A 87 -8.39 4.16 -6.58
C ALA A 87 -8.92 3.84 -7.97
N MET A 88 -10.25 3.72 -8.13
CA MET A 88 -10.90 3.56 -9.42
C MET A 88 -10.66 4.77 -10.32
N GLY A 89 -10.74 5.99 -9.78
CA GLY A 89 -10.39 7.23 -10.47
C GLY A 89 -8.96 7.20 -11.01
N VAL A 90 -7.98 6.84 -10.16
CA VAL A 90 -6.57 6.67 -10.58
C VAL A 90 -6.43 5.60 -11.67
N THR A 91 -7.10 4.44 -11.53
CA THR A 91 -7.06 3.40 -12.56
C THR A 91 -7.72 3.81 -13.88
N THR A 92 -8.75 4.69 -13.84
CA THR A 92 -9.41 5.18 -15.05
C THR A 92 -8.57 6.18 -15.84
N PHE A 93 -7.67 6.91 -15.18
CA PHE A 93 -6.73 7.80 -15.85
C PHE A 93 -5.49 7.06 -16.40
N ASP A 94 -5.20 5.85 -15.92
CA ASP A 94 -3.94 5.15 -16.23
C ASP A 94 -4.14 3.79 -16.96
N PHE A 95 -5.19 3.66 -17.78
CA PHE A 95 -5.44 2.47 -18.61
C PHE A 95 -4.43 2.24 -19.76
N THR A 96 -3.34 3.01 -19.83
CA THR A 96 -2.37 2.98 -20.95
C THR A 96 -0.98 2.44 -20.53
N GLY A 97 -0.81 1.99 -19.27
CA GLY A 97 0.51 1.70 -18.69
C GLY A 97 0.71 0.32 -18.06
N TRP A 98 1.90 0.14 -17.46
CA TRP A 98 2.35 -1.09 -16.78
C TRP A 98 1.49 -1.48 -15.56
N ALA A 99 0.73 -0.54 -15.00
CA ALA A 99 -0.21 -0.78 -13.90
C ALA A 99 -1.31 -1.79 -14.25
N CYS A 100 -1.88 -1.73 -15.46
CA CYS A 100 -2.92 -2.68 -15.89
C CYS A 100 -2.39 -4.12 -15.92
N VAL A 101 -1.14 -4.30 -16.34
CA VAL A 101 -0.49 -5.62 -16.35
C VAL A 101 -0.33 -6.13 -14.92
N LEU A 102 0.15 -5.30 -13.99
CA LEU A 102 0.28 -5.66 -12.57
C LEU A 102 -1.08 -6.01 -11.95
N ILE A 103 -2.15 -5.27 -12.26
CA ILE A 103 -3.51 -5.56 -11.79
C ILE A 103 -4.00 -6.92 -12.30
N ILE A 104 -3.84 -7.21 -13.59
CA ILE A 104 -4.28 -8.50 -14.18
C ILE A 104 -3.54 -9.68 -13.52
N ILE A 105 -2.22 -9.57 -13.33
CA ILE A 105 -1.42 -10.62 -12.67
C ILE A 105 -1.83 -10.77 -11.20
N THR A 106 -2.16 -9.66 -10.52
CA THR A 106 -2.64 -9.70 -9.13
C THR A 106 -4.00 -10.38 -9.02
N LEU A 107 -4.93 -10.12 -9.94
CA LEU A 107 -6.22 -10.81 -10.00
C LEU A 107 -6.03 -12.32 -10.25
N ALA A 108 -5.13 -12.70 -11.15
CA ALA A 108 -4.78 -14.10 -11.36
C ALA A 108 -4.18 -14.75 -10.10
N LEU A 109 -3.33 -14.03 -9.37
CA LEU A 109 -2.77 -14.48 -8.10
C LEU A 109 -3.85 -14.69 -7.03
N ILE A 110 -4.87 -13.82 -6.96
CA ILE A 110 -6.02 -14.00 -6.04
C ILE A 110 -6.76 -15.31 -6.35
N ILE A 111 -7.01 -15.60 -7.64
CA ILE A 111 -7.65 -16.85 -8.06
C ILE A 111 -6.79 -18.07 -7.67
N PHE A 112 -5.48 -17.99 -7.89
CA PHE A 112 -4.54 -19.04 -7.47
C PHE A 112 -4.47 -19.20 -5.95
N GLY A 113 -4.61 -18.11 -5.18
CA GLY A 113 -4.69 -18.14 -3.71
C GLY A 113 -5.92 -18.87 -3.20
N ILE A 114 -7.10 -18.64 -3.81
CA ILE A 114 -8.32 -19.39 -3.49
C ILE A 114 -8.12 -20.88 -3.80
N PHE A 115 -7.51 -21.20 -4.93
CA PHE A 115 -7.15 -22.58 -5.28
C PHE A 115 -6.19 -23.20 -4.25
N ALA A 116 -5.15 -22.48 -3.82
CA ALA A 116 -4.20 -22.96 -2.80
C ALA A 116 -4.88 -23.23 -1.44
N ILE A 117 -5.88 -22.43 -1.05
CA ILE A 117 -6.68 -22.64 0.17
C ILE A 117 -7.51 -23.94 0.10
N ILE A 118 -7.99 -24.33 -1.08
CA ILE A 118 -8.78 -25.56 -1.27
C ILE A 118 -7.89 -26.81 -1.20
N PHE A 119 -6.73 -26.78 -1.85
CA PHE A 119 -5.84 -27.95 -1.94
C PHE A 119 -4.90 -28.09 -0.74
N GLN A 120 -4.65 -27.01 0.02
CA GLN A 120 -3.86 -26.97 1.27
C GLN A 120 -2.49 -27.66 1.23
N SER A 121 -1.90 -27.78 0.03
CA SER A 121 -0.59 -28.40 -0.14
C SER A 121 0.51 -27.44 0.30
N LYS A 122 1.46 -27.92 1.10
CA LYS A 122 2.64 -27.15 1.54
C LYS A 122 3.40 -26.55 0.35
N VAL A 123 3.56 -27.32 -0.72
CA VAL A 123 4.26 -26.88 -1.93
C VAL A 123 3.48 -25.76 -2.62
N LEU A 124 2.15 -25.87 -2.73
CA LEU A 124 1.32 -24.82 -3.33
C LEU A 124 1.36 -23.53 -2.53
N ASN A 125 1.30 -23.60 -1.20
CA ASN A 125 1.37 -22.43 -0.33
C ASN A 125 2.74 -21.73 -0.41
N ILE A 126 3.84 -22.49 -0.49
CA ILE A 126 5.18 -21.92 -0.68
C ILE A 126 5.29 -21.26 -2.06
N LEU A 127 4.84 -21.93 -3.13
CA LEU A 127 4.86 -21.36 -4.48
C LEU A 127 4.02 -20.08 -4.58
N TYR A 128 2.81 -20.10 -4.01
CA TYR A 128 1.95 -18.94 -3.89
C TYR A 128 2.67 -17.78 -3.19
N SER A 129 3.37 -18.08 -2.09
CA SER A 129 4.09 -17.08 -1.30
C SER A 129 5.29 -16.49 -2.04
N VAL A 130 6.06 -17.31 -2.75
CA VAL A 130 7.21 -16.85 -3.56
C VAL A 130 6.74 -15.97 -4.71
N ILE A 131 5.74 -16.41 -5.48
CA ILE A 131 5.20 -15.65 -6.60
C ILE A 131 4.59 -14.34 -6.11
N GLY A 132 3.84 -14.39 -5.01
CA GLY A 132 3.25 -13.21 -4.38
C GLY A 132 4.29 -12.21 -3.89
N ALA A 133 5.35 -12.66 -3.22
CA ALA A 133 6.43 -11.78 -2.77
C ALA A 133 7.13 -11.05 -3.93
N ILE A 134 7.39 -11.76 -5.04
CA ILE A 134 8.00 -11.16 -6.24
C ILE A 134 7.06 -10.11 -6.83
N LEU A 135 5.78 -10.45 -7.01
CA LEU A 135 4.78 -9.54 -7.59
C LEU A 135 4.60 -8.27 -6.74
N PHE A 136 4.44 -8.42 -5.42
CA PHE A 136 4.27 -7.28 -4.52
C PHE A 136 5.54 -6.45 -4.33
N SER A 137 6.71 -7.02 -4.60
CA SER A 137 7.94 -6.21 -4.71
C SER A 137 7.91 -5.28 -5.93
N PHE A 138 7.34 -5.74 -7.06
CA PHE A 138 7.14 -4.87 -8.23
C PHE A 138 6.08 -3.80 -7.99
N TRP A 139 4.98 -4.12 -7.28
CA TRP A 139 3.99 -3.13 -6.83
C TRP A 139 4.61 -2.06 -5.94
N LEU A 140 5.38 -2.47 -4.92
CA LEU A 140 6.03 -1.52 -4.02
C LEU A 140 6.97 -0.56 -4.77
N ILE A 141 7.70 -1.07 -5.78
CA ILE A 141 8.52 -0.23 -6.66
C ILE A 141 7.63 0.72 -7.45
N TYR A 142 6.57 0.23 -8.10
CA TYR A 142 5.66 1.05 -8.90
C TYR A 142 5.02 2.18 -8.07
N ASP A 143 4.46 1.87 -6.90
CA ASP A 143 3.84 2.85 -6.01
C ASP A 143 4.85 3.88 -5.50
N THR A 144 6.06 3.43 -5.15
CA THR A 144 7.15 4.34 -4.78
C THR A 144 7.55 5.24 -5.96
N GLN A 145 7.61 4.71 -7.18
CA GLN A 145 7.93 5.50 -8.37
C GLN A 145 6.84 6.52 -8.69
N MET A 146 5.56 6.18 -8.53
CA MET A 146 4.47 7.12 -8.71
C MET A 146 4.52 8.26 -7.69
N MET A 147 4.97 7.99 -6.47
CA MET A 147 5.18 9.01 -5.43
C MET A 147 6.44 9.88 -5.66
N LEU A 148 7.49 9.34 -6.27
CA LEU A 148 8.78 10.03 -6.47
C LEU A 148 8.94 10.68 -7.85
N GLY A 149 8.30 10.12 -8.87
CA GLY A 149 8.56 10.36 -10.29
C GLY A 149 7.64 11.39 -10.97
N GLY A 150 6.61 11.88 -10.29
CA GLY A 150 5.64 12.79 -10.90
C GLY A 150 6.05 14.26 -10.88
N LYS A 151 5.87 14.93 -12.02
CA LYS A 151 5.80 16.41 -12.15
C LYS A 151 4.47 16.91 -11.56
N HIS A 152 4.19 16.58 -10.30
CA HIS A 152 2.95 16.97 -9.63
C HIS A 152 2.96 18.48 -9.39
N LYS A 153 2.48 19.22 -10.40
CA LYS A 153 2.13 20.63 -10.31
C LYS A 153 1.01 20.75 -9.27
N TYR A 154 1.41 21.00 -8.02
CA TYR A 154 0.61 21.56 -6.95
C TYR A 154 -0.84 21.09 -6.86
N SER A 155 -1.05 20.04 -6.06
CA SER A 155 -2.22 19.87 -5.18
C SER A 155 -1.85 18.86 -4.09
N LEU A 156 -0.91 19.17 -3.21
CA LEU A 156 -0.59 18.37 -2.02
C LEU A 156 -1.73 18.39 -1.00
N SER A 157 -2.92 17.90 -1.39
CA SER A 157 -4.05 17.76 -0.50
C SER A 157 -3.69 16.80 0.62
N PRO A 158 -4.17 17.04 1.85
CA PRO A 158 -4.15 16.06 2.92
C PRO A 158 -4.49 14.63 2.49
N GLU A 159 -5.42 14.49 1.56
CA GLU A 159 -5.89 13.20 1.07
C GLU A 159 -4.82 12.42 0.28
N GLU A 160 -3.96 13.08 -0.50
CA GLU A 160 -3.03 12.41 -1.41
C GLU A 160 -1.91 11.68 -0.66
N TYR A 161 -1.31 12.31 0.36
CA TYR A 161 -0.28 11.63 1.15
C TYR A 161 -0.89 10.56 2.07
N ILE A 162 -2.15 10.73 2.52
CA ILE A 162 -2.85 9.68 3.27
C ILE A 162 -3.07 8.47 2.36
N PHE A 163 -3.55 8.69 1.13
CA PHE A 163 -3.76 7.64 0.14
C PHE A 163 -2.45 6.94 -0.22
N ALA A 164 -1.38 7.70 -0.48
CA ALA A 164 -0.05 7.15 -0.74
C ALA A 164 0.46 6.31 0.45
N ALA A 165 0.27 6.77 1.68
CA ALA A 165 0.67 6.03 2.88
C ALA A 165 -0.13 4.72 3.01
N LEU A 166 -1.44 4.75 2.73
CA LEU A 166 -2.30 3.57 2.78
C LEU A 166 -1.91 2.51 1.74
N ASN A 167 -1.60 2.90 0.50
CA ASN A 167 -1.17 1.95 -0.54
C ASN A 167 0.19 1.32 -0.20
N LEU A 168 1.19 2.15 0.17
CA LEU A 168 2.48 1.62 0.64
C LEU A 168 2.33 0.71 1.87
N TYR A 169 1.39 1.00 2.77
CA TYR A 169 1.10 0.15 3.92
C TYR A 169 0.57 -1.22 3.49
N VAL A 170 -0.41 -1.26 2.59
CA VAL A 170 -0.98 -2.52 2.08
C VAL A 170 0.11 -3.36 1.40
N ASP A 171 0.96 -2.75 0.57
CA ASP A 171 2.05 -3.45 -0.12
C ASP A 171 3.10 -4.02 0.85
N VAL A 172 3.52 -3.22 1.85
CA VAL A 172 4.50 -3.66 2.86
C VAL A 172 3.94 -4.80 3.70
N ILE A 173 2.67 -4.71 4.13
CA ILE A 173 2.02 -5.78 4.90
C ILE A 173 1.88 -7.04 4.04
N GLN A 174 1.49 -6.92 2.78
CA GLN A 174 1.31 -8.07 1.90
C GLN A 174 2.63 -8.77 1.59
N LEU A 175 3.71 -8.00 1.34
CA LEU A 175 5.07 -8.53 1.21
C LEU A 175 5.49 -9.28 2.48
N PHE A 176 5.23 -8.71 3.66
CA PHE A 176 5.50 -9.35 4.94
C PHE A 176 4.72 -10.66 5.11
N LEU A 177 3.42 -10.70 4.78
CA LEU A 177 2.60 -11.90 4.86
C LEU A 177 3.09 -13.00 3.92
N PHE A 178 3.54 -12.66 2.71
CA PHE A 178 4.15 -13.62 1.81
C PHE A 178 5.49 -14.15 2.32
N ILE A 179 6.33 -13.28 2.89
CA ILE A 179 7.58 -13.72 3.53
C ILE A 179 7.28 -14.67 4.70
N MET A 180 6.30 -14.36 5.53
CA MET A 180 5.86 -15.27 6.60
C MET A 180 5.29 -16.59 6.05
N GLY A 181 4.54 -16.54 4.95
CA GLY A 181 4.02 -17.72 4.26
C GLY A 181 5.12 -18.67 3.79
N MET A 182 6.28 -18.15 3.39
CA MET A 182 7.46 -18.96 3.07
C MET A 182 8.13 -19.57 4.31
N MET A 183 8.08 -18.87 5.44
CA MET A 183 8.69 -19.30 6.71
C MET A 183 7.86 -20.32 7.49
N GLY A 184 6.63 -20.61 7.03
CA GLY A 184 5.76 -21.62 7.63
C GLY A 184 6.35 -23.02 7.52
N LYS A 185 7.16 -23.41 8.51
CA LYS A 185 7.55 -24.79 8.77
C LYS A 185 7.19 -25.20 10.20
N GLU A 186 6.42 -26.29 10.22
CA GLU A 186 6.08 -27.23 11.30
C GLU A 186 4.83 -26.90 12.14
#